data_AF-A0A949B4U8-F1
#
_entry.id   AF-A0A949B4U8-F1
#
_cell.length_a   1.000
_cell.length_b   1.000
_cell.length_c   1.000
_cell.angle_alpha   90.00
_cell.angle_beta   90.00
_cell.angle_gamma   90.00
#
_symmetry.space_group_name_H-M   'P 1'
#
loop_
_entity.id
_entity.type
_entity.pdbx_description
1 polymer ?
#
loop_
_entity_poly.entity_id
_entity_poly.type
_entity_poly.pdbx_seq_one_letter_code
_entity_poly.pdbx_strand_id
1 'polypeptide(L)'
;MTDKKTPTDLQHELDDDDKAFITEIFFEEVIAKLKRMDARIGTLNCDFAGDQYKNWNIYFKSKGPGFEIVDFEYDEDSYGFSLDQ
;
A
#
# COMPACT_ATOMS: atom_id res chain seq x y z
N MET A 1 -27.40 -4.19 -15.13
CA MET A 1 -26.16 -4.70 -15.76
C MET A 1 -25.08 -4.40 -14.76
N THR A 2 -24.62 -5.42 -14.03
CA THR A 2 -23.51 -5.28 -13.08
C THR A 2 -22.59 -6.43 -13.42
N ASP A 3 -21.64 -6.12 -14.29
CA ASP A 3 -20.64 -7.04 -14.80
C ASP A 3 -19.84 -7.61 -13.63
N LYS A 4 -20.02 -8.92 -13.45
CA LYS A 4 -19.19 -9.73 -12.56
C LYS A 4 -17.81 -9.83 -13.21
N LYS A 5 -16.86 -9.03 -12.75
CA LYS A 5 -15.46 -9.14 -13.16
C LYS A 5 -14.89 -10.41 -12.51
N THR A 6 -14.97 -11.53 -13.22
CA THR A 6 -14.27 -12.78 -12.85
C THR A 6 -12.80 -12.61 -13.26
N PRO A 7 -11.81 -12.67 -12.34
CA PRO A 7 -10.41 -12.53 -12.72
C PRO A 7 -9.84 -13.88 -13.15
N THR A 8 -9.48 -13.97 -14.43
CA THR A 8 -8.78 -15.11 -15.03
C THR A 8 -7.31 -14.71 -15.22
N ASP A 9 -6.40 -15.41 -14.55
CA ASP A 9 -4.96 -15.60 -14.89
C ASP A 9 -4.01 -14.37 -14.99
N LEU A 10 -4.46 -13.16 -14.62
CA LEU A 10 -3.64 -11.94 -14.36
C LEU A 10 -3.64 -11.60 -12.86
N GLN A 11 -3.47 -12.64 -12.03
CA GLN A 11 -4.11 -12.74 -10.71
C GLN A 11 -3.61 -11.77 -9.63
N HIS A 12 -2.57 -10.98 -9.90
CA HIS A 12 -1.92 -10.11 -8.93
C HIS A 12 -1.47 -8.80 -9.56
N GLU A 13 -2.33 -8.09 -10.32
CA GLU A 13 -2.07 -6.69 -10.68
C GLU A 13 -3.12 -5.78 -10.02
N LEU A 14 -2.66 -4.72 -9.33
CA LEU A 14 -3.53 -3.65 -8.87
C LEU A 14 -3.96 -2.80 -10.06
N ASP A 15 -5.26 -2.61 -10.21
CA ASP A 15 -5.76 -1.60 -11.14
C ASP A 15 -5.63 -0.18 -10.56
N ASP A 16 -5.94 0.83 -11.37
CA ASP A 16 -5.74 2.23 -10.99
C ASP A 16 -6.67 2.65 -9.84
N ASP A 17 -7.87 2.05 -9.73
CA ASP A 17 -8.79 2.32 -8.62
C ASP A 17 -8.23 1.73 -7.31
N ASP A 18 -7.69 0.50 -7.36
CA ASP A 18 -7.01 -0.12 -6.21
C ASP A 18 -5.81 0.71 -5.75
N LYS A 19 -4.96 1.16 -6.68
CA LYS A 19 -3.79 2.00 -6.35
C LYS A 19 -4.21 3.33 -5.74
N ALA A 20 -5.25 3.97 -6.29
CA ALA A 20 -5.79 5.21 -5.77
C ALA A 20 -6.32 5.02 -4.34
N PHE A 21 -7.05 3.93 -4.10
CA PHE A 21 -7.57 3.59 -2.78
C PHE A 21 -6.46 3.34 -1.74
N ILE A 22 -5.49 2.47 -2.04
CA ILE A 22 -4.36 2.21 -1.12
C ILE A 22 -3.59 3.50 -0.84
N THR A 23 -3.41 4.34 -1.86
CA THR A 23 -2.75 5.64 -1.71
C THR A 23 -3.51 6.55 -0.74
N GLU A 24 -4.83 6.66 -0.88
CA GLU A 24 -5.68 7.45 0.03
C GLU A 24 -5.49 7.02 1.49
N ILE A 25 -5.65 5.72 1.77
CA ILE A 25 -5.50 5.18 3.13
C ILE A 25 -4.07 5.40 3.66
N PHE A 26 -3.04 5.27 2.82
CA PHE A 26 -1.67 5.57 3.20
C PHE A 26 -1.50 7.03 3.69
N PHE A 27 -2.06 7.99 2.96
CA PHE A 27 -2.00 9.40 3.34
C PHE A 27 -2.79 9.71 4.62
N GLU A 28 -3.93 9.04 4.82
CA GLU A 28 -4.81 9.26 5.97
C GLU A 28 -4.29 8.61 7.27
N GLU A 29 -3.88 7.34 7.20
CA GLU A 29 -3.59 6.55 8.41
C GLU A 29 -2.10 6.33 8.69
N VAL A 30 -1.28 6.25 7.65
CA VAL A 30 0.10 5.76 7.75
C VAL A 30 1.09 6.92 7.93
N ILE A 31 0.92 8.03 7.21
CA ILE A 31 1.88 9.15 7.23
C ILE A 31 2.10 9.71 8.65
N ALA A 32 1.05 9.80 9.46
CA ALA A 32 1.17 10.29 10.83
C ALA A 32 2.12 9.42 11.67
N LYS A 33 2.10 8.09 11.47
CA LYS A 33 2.97 7.12 12.15
C LYS A 33 4.41 7.23 11.63
N LEU A 34 4.58 7.27 10.31
CA LEU A 34 5.90 7.45 9.68
C LEU A 34 6.60 8.74 10.13
N LYS A 35 5.85 9.85 10.29
CA LYS A 35 6.39 11.10 10.83
C LYS A 35 6.89 10.98 12.26
N ARG A 36 6.16 10.25 13.13
CA ARG A 36 6.59 10.03 14.53
C ARG A 36 7.88 9.22 14.61
N MET A 37 8.11 8.32 13.65
CA MET A 37 9.29 7.47 13.56
C MET A 37 10.50 8.14 12.84
N ASP A 38 10.38 9.40 12.40
CA ASP A 38 11.33 10.07 11.49
C ASP A 38 11.68 9.23 10.24
N ALA A 39 10.71 8.47 9.72
CA ALA A 39 10.92 7.61 8.57
C ALA A 39 11.28 8.44 7.32
N ARG A 40 12.26 7.96 6.55
CA ARG A 40 12.74 8.64 5.33
C ARG A 40 12.42 7.88 4.06
N ILE A 41 12.54 6.57 4.08
CA ILE A 41 12.31 5.68 2.96
C ILE A 41 12.06 4.29 3.50
N GLY A 42 11.24 3.50 2.84
CA GLY A 42 10.96 2.15 3.30
C GLY A 42 9.95 1.42 2.42
N THR A 43 9.73 0.18 2.80
CA THR A 43 8.69 -0.68 2.23
C THR A 43 7.63 -0.92 3.30
N LEU A 44 6.36 -0.87 2.91
CA LEU A 44 5.24 -1.13 3.80
C LEU A 44 4.24 -2.05 3.11
N ASN A 45 3.80 -3.09 3.81
CA ASN A 45 2.74 -3.98 3.38
C ASN A 45 1.40 -3.23 3.28
N CYS A 46 0.56 -3.55 2.31
CA CYS A 46 -0.72 -2.89 2.05
C CYS A 46 -1.89 -3.47 2.87
N ASP A 47 -1.63 -4.35 3.84
CA ASP A 47 -2.64 -4.88 4.78
C ASP A 47 -3.41 -3.78 5.52
N PHE A 48 -2.81 -2.60 5.70
CA PHE A 48 -3.50 -1.41 6.23
C PHE A 48 -4.71 -0.97 5.39
N ALA A 49 -4.75 -1.30 4.10
CA ALA A 49 -5.86 -1.00 3.19
C ALA A 49 -6.84 -2.18 3.06
N GLY A 50 -6.58 -3.32 3.71
CA GLY A 50 -7.44 -4.49 3.72
C GLY A 50 -6.73 -5.79 3.33
N ASP A 51 -7.28 -6.92 3.77
CA ASP A 51 -6.69 -8.26 3.58
C ASP A 51 -6.49 -8.64 2.11
N GLN A 52 -7.28 -8.09 1.18
CA GLN A 52 -7.09 -8.34 -0.26
C GLN A 52 -5.76 -7.78 -0.81
N TYR A 53 -5.15 -6.82 -0.10
CA TYR A 53 -3.88 -6.20 -0.49
C TYR A 53 -2.68 -6.70 0.35
N LYS A 54 -2.87 -7.68 1.23
CA LYS A 54 -1.83 -8.15 2.16
C LYS A 54 -0.56 -8.74 1.51
N ASN A 55 -0.61 -9.07 0.22
CA ASN A 55 0.56 -9.56 -0.55
C ASN A 55 1.18 -8.43 -1.38
N TRP A 56 0.73 -7.19 -1.20
CA TRP A 56 1.26 -6.03 -1.88
C TRP A 56 2.06 -5.18 -0.94
N ASN A 57 3.14 -4.63 -1.45
CA ASN A 57 4.03 -3.72 -0.77
C ASN A 57 4.05 -2.40 -1.53
N ILE A 58 4.06 -1.29 -0.80
CA ILE A 58 4.43 0.01 -1.34
C ILE A 58 5.87 0.31 -0.99
N TYR A 59 6.62 0.81 -1.98
CA TYR A 59 7.86 1.52 -1.71
C TYR A 59 7.55 3.00 -1.56
N PHE A 60 7.90 3.60 -0.42
CA PHE A 60 7.64 5.00 -0.15
C PHE A 60 8.93 5.76 0.18
N LYS A 61 8.94 7.06 -0.08
CA LYS A 61 10.02 7.96 0.35
C LYS A 61 9.49 9.31 0.83
N SER A 62 10.23 9.97 1.71
CA SER A 62 9.94 11.33 2.14
C SER A 62 10.18 12.31 0.98
N LYS A 63 9.23 13.21 0.75
CA LYS A 63 9.30 14.27 -0.24
C LYS A 63 8.94 15.60 0.42
N GLY A 64 9.95 16.39 0.76
CA GLY A 64 9.77 17.61 1.55
C GLY A 64 9.12 17.31 2.92
N PRO A 65 8.03 17.99 3.31
CA PRO A 65 7.33 17.72 4.58
C PRO A 65 6.36 16.51 4.52
N GLY A 66 6.27 15.83 3.38
CA GLY A 66 5.36 14.71 3.15
C GLY A 66 6.06 13.43 2.69
N PHE A 67 5.27 12.50 2.17
CA PHE A 67 5.73 11.24 1.60
C PHE A 67 5.13 11.07 0.20
N GLU A 68 5.77 10.24 -0.61
CA GLU A 68 5.23 9.77 -1.87
C GLU A 68 5.41 8.25 -1.98
N ILE A 69 4.42 7.58 -2.56
CA ILE A 69 4.54 6.19 -3.01
C ILE A 69 5.26 6.21 -4.35
N VAL A 70 6.30 5.41 -4.45
CA VAL A 70 7.20 5.32 -5.59
C VAL A 70 6.85 4.11 -6.45
N ASP A 71 6.47 3.00 -5.82
CA ASP A 71 6.20 1.74 -6.52
C ASP A 71 5.26 0.84 -5.72
N PHE A 72 4.60 -0.09 -6.42
CA PHE A 72 3.80 -1.16 -5.86
C PHE A 72 4.38 -2.50 -6.30
N GLU A 73 4.74 -3.33 -5.35
CA GLU A 73 5.36 -4.63 -5.58
C GLU A 73 4.48 -5.74 -5.02
N TYR A 74 4.22 -6.77 -5.82
CA TYR A 74 3.58 -7.99 -5.33
C TYR A 74 4.65 -8.95 -4.79
N ASP A 75 4.45 -9.40 -3.55
CA ASP A 75 5.30 -10.37 -2.88
C ASP A 75 4.40 -11.35 -2.10
N GLU A 76 4.40 -12.62 -2.52
CA GLU A 76 3.58 -13.68 -1.94
C GLU A 76 3.97 -14.05 -0.51
N ASP A 77 5.23 -13.80 -0.14
CA ASP A 77 5.78 -14.02 1.20
C ASP A 77 5.71 -12.74 2.05
N SER A 78 5.10 -11.67 1.52
CA SER A 78 4.99 -10.41 2.25
C SER A 78 4.14 -10.56 3.51
N TYR A 79 4.57 -9.88 4.56
CA TYR A 79 3.88 -9.84 5.84
C TYR A 79 3.78 -8.42 6.38
N GLY A 80 2.65 -8.14 7.03
CA GLY A 80 2.39 -6.90 7.73
C GLY A 80 3.36 -6.64 8.88
N PHE A 81 3.78 -5.39 9.02
CA PHE A 81 4.47 -4.92 10.22
C PHE A 81 3.71 -3.73 10.81
N SER A 82 3.35 -3.82 12.10
CA SER A 82 2.61 -2.76 12.79
C SER A 82 3.53 -1.59 13.15
N LEU A 83 3.14 -0.38 12.74
CA LEU A 83 3.85 0.87 13.03
C LEU A 83 3.49 1.50 14.40
N ASP A 84 2.81 0.76 15.29
CA ASP A 84 2.34 1.22 16.62
C ASP A 84 3.29 0.82 17.78
N GLN A 85 4.61 0.81 17.57
CA GLN A 85 5.59 0.54 18.65
C GLN A 85 5.98 1.79 19.43
#